data_AF-A0A8H7CMV9-F1
#
_entry.id   AF-A0A8H7CMV9-F1
#
_cell.length_a   1.000
_cell.length_b   1.000
_cell.length_c   1.000
_cell.angle_alpha   90.00
_cell.angle_beta   90.00
_cell.angle_gamma   90.00
#
_symmetry.space_group_name_H-M   'P 1'
#
loop_
_entity.id
_entity.type
_entity.pdbx_description
1 polymer ?
#
loop_
_entity_poly.entity_id
_entity_poly.type
_entity_poly.pdbx_seq_one_letter_code
_entity_poly.pdbx_strand_id
1 'polypeptide(L)'
;MVRDLVGLKVASANVDGVVHTVAKGVGIELQDHISARQVGHIVEEGGIASDLQVVSEIQAAKAFTASGDGTTIRHLNYEAKHVTYYQPGETIPVTHMLDTTSAPNHTSEEQFASWESIIKTGLVDTYNASPLGQDNPLDDDEFVTFLKGLGSDHSPDQGK
;
A
#
# COMPACT_ATOMS: atom_id res chain seq x y z
N MET A 1 17.03 4.51 -1.02
CA MET A 1 17.80 4.94 -2.22
C MET A 1 17.20 4.43 -3.53
N VAL A 2 17.20 3.12 -3.84
CA VAL A 2 16.70 2.60 -5.13
C VAL A 2 15.22 2.95 -5.35
N ARG A 3 14.37 2.70 -4.34
CA ARG A 3 12.95 3.11 -4.36
C ARG A 3 12.76 4.62 -4.54
N ASP A 4 13.61 5.43 -3.91
CA ASP A 4 13.56 6.89 -4.03
C ASP A 4 13.88 7.36 -5.45
N LEU A 5 14.88 6.75 -6.10
CA LEU A 5 15.22 7.03 -7.50
C LEU A 5 14.06 6.68 -8.44
N VAL A 6 13.40 5.55 -8.21
CA VAL A 6 12.18 5.18 -8.96
C VAL A 6 11.05 6.18 -8.69
N GLY A 7 10.88 6.63 -7.44
CA GLY A 7 9.93 7.68 -7.05
C GLY A 7 10.19 9.02 -7.77
N LEU A 8 11.47 9.36 -7.96
CA LEU A 8 11.95 10.51 -8.75
C LEU A 8 11.88 10.28 -10.27
N LYS A 9 11.21 9.22 -10.72
CA LYS A 9 10.99 8.87 -12.14
C LYS A 9 12.26 8.51 -12.91
N VAL A 10 13.31 8.07 -12.21
CA VAL A 10 14.44 7.42 -12.87
C VAL A 10 13.99 6.05 -13.38
N ALA A 11 14.09 5.82 -14.69
CA ALA A 11 13.76 4.53 -15.29
C ALA A 11 14.60 3.41 -14.65
N SER A 12 14.01 2.25 -14.38
CA SER A 12 14.71 1.13 -13.70
C SER A 12 16.00 0.71 -14.39
N ALA A 13 16.06 0.81 -15.72
CA ALA A 13 17.26 0.53 -16.52
C ALA A 13 18.42 1.53 -16.28
N ASN A 14 18.12 2.72 -15.77
CA ASN A 14 19.08 3.80 -15.54
C ASN A 14 19.48 3.96 -14.07
N VAL A 15 18.81 3.27 -13.14
CA VAL A 15 19.08 3.39 -11.70
C VAL A 15 20.54 3.08 -11.39
N ASP A 16 21.08 1.98 -11.94
CA ASP A 16 22.49 1.61 -11.76
C ASP A 16 23.44 2.71 -12.22
N GLY A 17 23.22 3.21 -13.44
CA GLY A 17 24.04 4.28 -14.01
C GLY A 17 24.02 5.56 -13.18
N VAL A 18 22.87 5.92 -12.60
CA VAL A 18 22.76 7.07 -11.69
C VAL A 18 23.58 6.84 -10.42
N VAL A 19 23.44 5.67 -9.79
CA VAL A 19 24.18 5.33 -8.56
C VAL A 19 25.69 5.36 -8.80
N HIS A 20 26.17 4.75 -9.90
CA HIS A 20 27.58 4.77 -10.30
C HIS A 20 28.09 6.18 -10.61
N THR A 21 27.29 7.01 -11.29
CA THR A 21 27.67 8.39 -11.63
C THR A 21 27.83 9.25 -10.36
N VAL A 22 26.89 9.13 -9.42
CA VAL A 22 26.94 9.88 -8.15
C VAL A 22 28.11 9.40 -7.29
N ALA A 23 28.30 8.08 -7.16
CA ALA A 23 29.41 7.50 -6.40
C ALA A 23 30.77 7.94 -6.94
N LYS A 24 30.95 7.90 -8.26
CA LYS A 24 32.17 8.39 -8.91
C LYS A 24 32.41 9.88 -8.64
N GLY A 25 31.35 10.69 -8.63
CA GLY A 25 31.42 12.12 -8.31
C GLY A 25 31.95 12.42 -6.91
N VAL A 26 31.77 11.50 -5.95
CA VAL A 26 32.31 11.60 -4.58
C VAL A 26 33.59 10.77 -4.37
N GLY A 27 34.20 10.28 -5.44
CA GLY A 27 35.45 9.53 -5.39
C GLY A 27 35.32 8.06 -4.98
N ILE A 28 34.11 7.49 -5.05
CA ILE A 28 33.84 6.07 -4.78
C ILE A 28 33.68 5.32 -6.10
N GLU A 29 34.45 4.25 -6.28
CA GLU A 29 34.33 3.34 -7.42
C GLU A 29 33.54 2.10 -7.01
N LEU A 30 32.34 1.96 -7.55
CA LEU A 30 31.48 0.80 -7.31
C LEU A 30 31.86 -0.31 -8.28
N GLN A 31 32.00 -1.54 -7.76
CA GLN A 31 32.31 -2.73 -8.56
C GLN A 31 31.06 -3.53 -8.91
N ASP A 32 30.03 -3.44 -8.06
CA ASP A 32 28.78 -4.19 -8.22
C ASP A 32 27.75 -3.41 -9.05
N HIS A 33 26.80 -4.15 -9.62
CA HIS A 33 25.76 -3.60 -10.47
C HIS A 33 24.35 -4.05 -10.03
N ILE A 34 23.38 -3.19 -10.28
CA ILE A 34 21.95 -3.45 -10.03
C ILE A 34 21.21 -3.52 -11.36
N SER A 35 20.77 -4.71 -11.75
CA SER A 35 19.96 -4.88 -12.96
C SER A 35 18.56 -4.27 -12.80
N ALA A 36 17.92 -3.91 -13.92
CA ALA A 36 16.53 -3.43 -13.92
C ALA A 36 15.55 -4.42 -13.27
N ARG A 37 15.83 -5.73 -13.36
CA ARG A 37 15.05 -6.78 -12.69
C ARG A 37 15.18 -6.69 -11.17
N GLN A 38 16.40 -6.52 -10.65
CA GLN A 38 16.63 -6.34 -9.22
C GLN A 38 15.97 -5.05 -8.71
N VAL A 39 16.00 -3.96 -9.49
CA VAL A 39 15.25 -2.75 -9.15
C VAL A 39 13.76 -3.05 -9.00
N GLY A 40 13.17 -3.82 -9.93
CA GLY A 40 11.78 -4.26 -9.85
C GLY A 40 11.48 -5.01 -8.55
N HIS A 41 12.31 -6.01 -8.22
CA HIS A 41 12.15 -6.77 -6.98
C HIS A 41 12.27 -5.89 -5.73
N ILE A 42 13.24 -4.97 -5.68
CA ILE A 42 13.42 -4.05 -4.53
C ILE A 42 12.18 -3.15 -4.34
N VAL A 43 11.53 -2.75 -5.42
CA VAL A 43 10.29 -1.96 -5.34
C VAL A 43 9.14 -2.84 -4.83
N GLU A 44 9.00 -4.06 -5.33
CA GLU A 44 7.97 -5.02 -4.93
C GLU A 44 8.10 -5.44 -3.46
N GLU A 45 9.31 -5.82 -3.02
CA GLU A 45 9.64 -6.08 -1.61
C GLU A 45 9.31 -4.88 -0.73
N GLY A 46 9.52 -3.67 -1.25
CA GLY A 46 9.16 -2.43 -0.59
C GLY A 46 7.65 -2.21 -0.44
N GLY A 47 6.85 -2.75 -1.36
CA GLY A 47 5.38 -2.78 -1.26
C GLY A 47 4.94 -3.77 -0.19
N ILE A 48 5.45 -5.00 -0.22
CA ILE A 48 5.18 -6.02 0.81
C ILE A 48 5.53 -5.48 2.20
N ALA A 49 6.69 -4.84 2.37
CA ALA A 49 7.08 -4.24 3.64
C ALA A 49 6.10 -3.13 4.10
N SER A 50 5.51 -2.39 3.16
CA SER A 50 4.48 -1.38 3.46
C SER A 50 3.20 -2.05 3.96
N ASP A 51 2.77 -3.15 3.34
CA ASP A 51 1.57 -3.89 3.76
C ASP A 51 1.74 -4.44 5.18
N LEU A 52 2.90 -5.03 5.48
CA LEU A 52 3.24 -5.51 6.83
C LEU A 52 3.21 -4.37 7.85
N GLN A 53 3.75 -3.21 7.50
CA GLN A 53 3.77 -2.05 8.36
C GLN A 53 2.35 -1.59 8.70
N VAL A 54 1.49 -1.40 7.69
CA VAL A 54 0.09 -0.99 7.88
C VAL A 54 -0.65 -1.93 8.83
N VAL A 55 -0.52 -3.25 8.63
CA VAL A 55 -1.18 -4.24 9.50
C VAL A 55 -0.67 -4.13 10.94
N SER A 56 0.65 -4.08 11.13
CA SER A 56 1.26 -3.99 12.46
C SER A 56 0.84 -2.72 13.23
N GLU A 57 0.73 -1.59 12.53
CA GLU A 57 0.35 -0.31 13.12
C GLU A 57 -1.15 -0.30 13.46
N ILE A 58 -2.00 -0.86 12.60
CA ILE A 58 -3.44 -1.02 12.88
C ILE A 58 -3.66 -1.97 14.05
N GLN A 59 -2.93 -3.09 14.15
CA GLN A 59 -2.98 -3.99 15.31
C GLN A 59 -2.64 -3.26 16.61
N ALA A 60 -1.64 -2.40 16.59
CA ALA A 60 -1.27 -1.58 17.74
C ALA A 60 -2.36 -0.55 18.10
N ALA A 61 -2.98 0.08 17.09
CA ALA A 61 -4.03 1.07 17.26
C ALA A 61 -5.38 0.47 17.68
N LYS A 62 -5.69 -0.77 17.26
CA LYS A 62 -6.96 -1.49 17.43
C LYS A 62 -8.20 -0.74 16.89
N ALA A 63 -7.96 0.26 16.06
CA ALA A 63 -9.00 1.10 15.47
C ALA A 63 -8.46 1.79 14.22
N PHE A 64 -9.20 1.75 13.13
CA PHE A 64 -8.92 2.54 11.92
C PHE A 64 -10.22 2.89 11.19
N THR A 65 -10.15 3.90 10.33
CA THR A 65 -11.20 4.22 9.34
C THR A 65 -10.65 3.99 7.95
N ALA A 66 -11.43 3.36 7.08
CA ALA A 66 -11.11 3.20 5.67
C ALA A 66 -11.88 4.24 4.85
N SER A 67 -11.28 4.74 3.78
CA SER A 67 -12.00 5.57 2.82
C SER A 67 -11.50 5.37 1.40
N GLY A 68 -12.44 5.39 0.47
CA GLY A 68 -12.20 5.33 -0.98
C GLY A 68 -12.71 6.59 -1.67
N ASP A 69 -12.02 7.05 -2.70
CA ASP A 69 -12.46 8.12 -3.58
C ASP A 69 -12.29 7.70 -5.04
N GLY A 70 -13.32 7.94 -5.86
CA GLY A 70 -13.39 7.49 -7.25
C GLY A 70 -13.32 8.66 -8.22
N THR A 71 -12.54 8.55 -9.30
CA THR A 71 -12.50 9.55 -10.37
C THR A 71 -12.40 8.92 -11.75
N THR A 72 -13.01 9.53 -12.76
CA THR A 72 -12.92 9.07 -14.14
C THR A 72 -11.83 9.85 -14.90
N ILE A 73 -10.87 9.15 -15.49
CA ILE A 73 -9.83 9.72 -16.36
C ILE A 73 -9.89 9.01 -17.71
N ARG A 74 -10.17 9.76 -18.79
CA ARG A 74 -10.23 9.23 -20.17
C ARG A 74 -11.15 8.01 -20.33
N HIS A 75 -12.35 8.06 -19.74
CA HIS A 75 -13.36 6.99 -19.74
C HIS A 75 -12.95 5.71 -18.98
N LEU A 76 -11.89 5.77 -18.16
CA LEU A 76 -11.54 4.74 -17.19
C LEU A 76 -11.79 5.29 -15.80
N ASN A 77 -12.51 4.54 -14.96
CA ASN A 77 -12.65 4.92 -13.56
C ASN A 77 -11.45 4.42 -12.78
N TYR A 78 -11.00 5.24 -11.86
CA TYR A 78 -9.95 4.94 -10.90
C TYR A 78 -10.51 5.10 -9.51
N GLU A 79 -10.16 4.20 -8.61
CA GLU A 79 -10.50 4.29 -7.20
C GLU A 79 -9.23 4.30 -6.38
N ALA A 80 -9.09 5.33 -5.54
CA ALA A 80 -8.03 5.50 -4.59
C ALA A 80 -8.52 5.11 -3.20
N LYS A 81 -7.86 4.17 -2.54
CA LYS A 81 -8.24 3.66 -1.22
C LYS A 81 -7.15 3.94 -0.20
N HIS A 82 -7.55 4.40 0.97
CA HIS A 82 -6.65 4.68 2.08
C HIS A 82 -7.24 4.28 3.43
N VAL A 83 -6.36 4.14 4.42
CA VAL A 83 -6.73 3.93 5.82
C VAL A 83 -6.14 5.03 6.68
N THR A 84 -6.88 5.42 7.70
CA THR A 84 -6.49 6.45 8.66
C THR A 84 -6.69 5.92 10.07
N TYR A 85 -5.70 6.10 10.95
CA TYR A 85 -5.75 5.66 12.34
C TYR A 85 -4.90 6.55 13.24
N TYR A 86 -5.07 6.43 14.55
CA TYR A 86 -4.23 7.10 15.54
C TYR A 86 -3.23 6.12 16.11
N GLN A 87 -1.94 6.46 16.08
CA GLN A 87 -0.93 5.68 16.79
C GLN A 87 -1.16 5.78 18.31
N PRO A 88 -0.87 4.73 19.08
CA PRO A 88 -1.04 4.77 20.54
C PRO A 88 -0.28 5.93 21.18
N GLY A 89 -1.01 6.84 21.85
CA GLY A 89 -0.43 8.01 22.51
C GLY A 89 -0.33 9.25 21.62
N GLU A 90 -0.65 9.16 20.34
CA GLU A 90 -0.61 10.28 19.40
C GLU A 90 -1.98 10.94 19.23
N THR A 91 -1.97 12.26 18.99
CA THR A 91 -3.18 13.05 18.73
C THR A 91 -3.34 13.45 17.26
N ILE A 92 -2.35 13.12 16.43
CA ILE A 92 -2.37 13.39 15.00
C ILE A 92 -2.58 12.04 14.29
N PRO A 93 -3.62 11.91 13.44
CA PRO A 93 -3.83 10.66 12.72
C PRO A 93 -2.78 10.49 11.62
N VAL A 94 -2.47 9.22 11.34
CA VAL A 94 -1.63 8.81 10.21
C VAL A 94 -2.54 8.24 9.13
N THR A 95 -2.25 8.57 7.87
CA THR A 95 -2.97 8.07 6.70
C THR A 95 -2.03 7.31 5.78
N HIS A 96 -2.38 6.08 5.43
CA HIS A 96 -1.66 5.26 4.46
C HIS A 96 -2.53 5.01 3.23
N MET A 97 -1.94 5.23 2.07
CA MET A 97 -2.53 4.83 0.80
C MET A 97 -2.39 3.31 0.64
N LEU A 98 -3.50 2.62 0.38
CA LEU A 98 -3.49 1.17 0.19
C LEU A 98 -3.38 0.81 -1.28
N ASP A 99 -4.23 1.41 -2.12
CA ASP A 99 -4.32 0.99 -3.51
C ASP A 99 -4.90 2.07 -4.42
N THR A 100 -4.52 2.03 -5.70
CA THR A 100 -5.13 2.82 -6.78
C THR A 100 -5.43 1.90 -7.95
N THR A 101 -6.69 1.52 -8.10
CA THR A 101 -7.11 0.54 -9.12
C THR A 101 -8.04 1.15 -10.13
N SER A 102 -8.02 0.63 -11.36
CA SER A 102 -9.06 0.96 -12.34
C SER A 102 -10.30 0.12 -12.06
N ALA A 103 -11.44 0.74 -11.79
CA ALA A 103 -12.72 0.07 -11.57
C ALA A 103 -13.53 0.02 -12.88
N PRO A 104 -13.91 -1.16 -13.40
CA PRO A 104 -14.77 -1.25 -14.58
C PRO A 104 -16.18 -0.69 -14.32
N ASN A 105 -16.71 -0.90 -13.11
CA ASN A 105 -18.08 -0.62 -12.69
C ASN A 105 -18.12 -0.09 -11.25
N HIS A 106 -19.20 0.63 -10.89
CA HIS A 106 -19.36 1.38 -9.63
C HIS A 106 -20.54 0.88 -8.77
N THR A 107 -20.74 -0.44 -8.70
CA THR A 107 -21.78 -0.98 -7.80
C THR A 107 -21.28 -1.01 -6.36
N SER A 108 -22.19 -0.86 -5.39
CA SER A 108 -21.86 -0.97 -3.96
C SER A 108 -21.31 -2.34 -3.58
N GLU A 109 -21.78 -3.41 -4.24
CA GLU A 109 -21.29 -4.77 -4.06
C GLU A 109 -19.84 -4.92 -4.53
N GLU A 110 -19.49 -4.38 -5.70
CA GLU A 110 -18.12 -4.41 -6.21
C GLU A 110 -17.16 -3.59 -5.34
N GLN A 111 -17.60 -2.45 -4.81
CA GLN A 111 -16.81 -1.65 -3.86
C GLN A 111 -16.55 -2.43 -2.56
N PHE A 112 -17.56 -3.07 -1.99
CA PHE A 112 -17.41 -3.90 -0.80
C PHE A 112 -16.47 -5.08 -1.03
N ALA A 113 -16.65 -5.80 -2.15
CA ALA A 113 -15.77 -6.90 -2.53
C ALA A 113 -14.32 -6.44 -2.74
N SER A 114 -14.11 -5.24 -3.28
CA SER A 114 -12.77 -4.67 -3.41
C SER A 114 -12.12 -4.38 -2.05
N TRP A 115 -12.87 -3.87 -1.07
CA TRP A 115 -12.38 -3.68 0.30
C TRP A 115 -12.05 -5.00 0.97
N GLU A 116 -12.91 -6.01 0.84
CA GLU A 116 -12.66 -7.34 1.37
C GLU A 116 -11.39 -7.95 0.78
N SER A 117 -11.21 -7.86 -0.54
CA SER A 117 -10.02 -8.36 -1.23
C SER A 117 -8.74 -7.67 -0.77
N ILE A 118 -8.75 -6.34 -0.59
CA ILE A 118 -7.56 -5.60 -0.14
C ILE A 118 -7.24 -5.95 1.32
N ILE A 119 -8.25 -5.95 2.19
CA ILE A 119 -8.05 -6.18 3.62
C ILE A 119 -7.67 -7.63 3.89
N LYS A 120 -8.47 -8.60 3.46
CA LYS A 120 -8.24 -10.01 3.77
C LYS A 120 -7.11 -10.58 2.92
N THR A 121 -7.28 -10.56 1.60
CA THR A 121 -6.36 -11.24 0.67
C THR A 121 -5.07 -10.45 0.44
N GLY A 122 -5.12 -9.12 0.50
CA GLY A 122 -3.94 -8.28 0.36
C GLY A 122 -3.13 -8.19 1.65
N LEU A 123 -3.71 -7.56 2.67
CA LEU A 123 -3.00 -7.19 3.89
C LEU A 123 -2.85 -8.35 4.88
N VAL A 124 -3.96 -8.98 5.30
CA VAL A 124 -3.92 -9.98 6.38
C VAL A 124 -3.20 -11.25 5.94
N ASP A 125 -3.47 -11.77 4.74
CA ASP A 125 -2.76 -12.93 4.19
C ASP A 125 -1.25 -12.69 4.05
N THR A 126 -0.85 -11.52 3.51
CA THR A 126 0.57 -11.15 3.37
C THR A 126 1.24 -11.05 4.75
N TYR A 127 0.54 -10.47 5.72
CA TYR A 127 1.03 -10.36 7.09
C TYR A 127 1.21 -11.73 7.74
N ASN A 128 0.19 -12.58 7.70
CA ASN A 128 0.20 -13.93 8.27
C ASN A 128 1.23 -14.85 7.59
N ALA A 129 1.53 -14.63 6.30
CA ALA A 129 2.59 -15.34 5.59
C ALA A 129 4.01 -14.87 5.99
N SER A 130 4.15 -13.69 6.58
CA SER A 130 5.44 -13.14 7.00
C SER A 130 5.91 -13.72 8.35
N PRO A 131 7.21 -13.62 8.69
CA PRO A 131 7.69 -14.00 10.02
C PRO A 131 6.96 -13.28 11.16
N LEU A 132 6.54 -12.02 10.97
CA LEU A 132 5.80 -11.25 11.98
C LEU A 132 4.43 -11.86 12.28
N GLY A 133 3.71 -12.28 11.24
CA GLY A 133 2.40 -12.92 11.39
C GLY A 133 2.50 -14.38 11.81
N GLN A 134 3.61 -15.07 11.55
CA GLN A 134 3.84 -16.39 12.13
C GLN A 134 4.05 -16.33 13.65
N ASP A 135 4.73 -15.29 14.14
CA ASP A 135 4.95 -15.07 15.58
C ASP A 135 3.71 -14.49 16.29
N ASN A 136 2.95 -13.63 15.61
CA ASN A 136 1.74 -13.00 16.13
C ASN A 136 0.62 -12.99 15.06
N PRO A 137 -0.04 -14.14 14.84
CA PRO A 137 -1.03 -14.28 13.78
C PRO A 137 -2.24 -13.40 14.03
N LEU A 138 -2.79 -12.88 12.93
CA LEU A 138 -3.98 -12.06 12.93
C LEU A 138 -5.18 -12.88 12.45
N ASP A 139 -6.26 -12.85 13.21
CA ASP A 139 -7.54 -13.36 12.75
C ASP A 139 -8.25 -12.31 11.89
N ASP A 140 -8.73 -12.71 10.71
CA ASP A 140 -9.45 -11.83 9.78
C ASP A 140 -10.66 -11.18 10.46
N ASP A 141 -11.40 -11.97 11.24
CA ASP A 141 -12.60 -11.50 11.94
C ASP A 141 -12.22 -10.47 13.01
N GLU A 142 -11.09 -10.67 13.72
CA GLU A 142 -10.55 -9.70 14.67
C GLU A 142 -10.16 -8.41 13.97
N PHE A 143 -9.46 -8.48 12.84
CA PHE A 143 -9.01 -7.30 12.10
C PHE A 143 -10.18 -6.45 11.61
N VAL A 144 -11.26 -7.08 11.13
CA VAL A 144 -12.48 -6.37 10.73
C VAL A 144 -13.12 -5.64 11.91
N THR A 145 -13.01 -6.16 13.14
CA THR A 145 -13.52 -5.43 14.33
C THR A 145 -12.80 -4.11 14.61
N PHE A 146 -11.59 -3.93 14.07
CA PHE A 146 -10.85 -2.67 14.18
C PHE A 146 -11.40 -1.57 13.26
N LEU A 147 -12.18 -1.91 12.23
CA LEU A 147 -12.80 -0.93 11.35
C LEU A 147 -13.89 -0.14 12.10
N LYS A 148 -13.69 1.17 12.27
CA LYS A 148 -14.62 2.08 12.98
C LYS A 148 -15.46 2.96 12.06
N GLY A 149 -15.13 2.98 10.78
CA GLY A 149 -15.88 3.73 9.77
C GLY A 149 -15.35 3.47 8.37
N LEU A 150 -16.25 3.48 7.40
CA LEU A 150 -15.96 3.33 5.98
C LEU A 150 -16.56 4.51 5.22
N GLY A 151 -15.71 5.34 4.62
CA GLY A 151 -16.11 6.37 3.67
C GLY A 151 -16.03 5.83 2.25
N SER A 152 -17.12 5.85 1.50
CA SER A 152 -17.10 5.53 0.07
C SER A 152 -17.91 6.57 -0.68
N ASP A 153 -17.55 6.78 -1.93
CA ASP A 153 -18.25 7.70 -2.80
C ASP A 153 -19.67 7.20 -3.08
N HIS A 154 -20.58 8.14 -3.35
CA HIS A 154 -22.02 7.87 -3.36
C HIS A 154 -22.43 6.95 -4.53
N SER A 155 -22.53 5.65 -4.30
CA SER A 155 -23.18 4.75 -5.26
C SER A 155 -24.70 4.95 -5.21
N PRO A 156 -25.41 5.12 -6.35
CA PRO A 156 -26.85 5.39 -6.39
C PRO A 156 -27.73 4.38 -5.65
N ASP A 157 -27.21 3.16 -5.44
CA ASP A 157 -27.92 2.04 -4.83
C ASP A 157 -27.74 1.96 -3.29
N GLN A 158 -26.96 2.85 -2.67
CA GLN A 158 -26.73 2.87 -1.21
C GLN A 158 -27.95 3.33 -0.39
N GLY A 159 -29.05 3.71 -1.05
CA GLY A 159 -30.29 4.20 -0.42
C GLY A 159 -31.54 3.33 -0.63
N LYS A 160 -31.39 2.07 -1.08
CA LYS A 160 -32.52 1.13 -1.23
C LYS A 160 -32.55 0.06 -0.15
#